data_AF-A0A1M6BPE0-F1
#
_entry.id   AF-A0A1M6BPE0-F1
#
_cell.length_a   1.000
_cell.length_b   1.000
_cell.length_c   1.000
_cell.angle_alpha   90.00
_cell.angle_beta   90.00
_cell.angle_gamma   90.00
#
_symmetry.space_group_name_H-M   'P 1'
#
loop_
_entity.id
_entity.type
_entity.pdbx_description
1 polymer ?
#
loop_
_entity_poly.entity_id
_entity_poly.type
_entity_poly.pdbx_seq_one_letter_code
_entity_poly.pdbx_strand_id
1 'polypeptide(L)'
;MSPTDTLSRRRLIVIAVSAALLVILTGVGVYGLLSGPRTQAPPDAPAPSSSASPGDPHQVPDTLPTIPTTRDPERFARNVAEALFAWDTGSGLMPLDYTSVVLAVGDPSGHEQAGLASDISGYLPSREAWIELRQYATLQYLDVTSLFVPDAWADAVTQARPGQLPDGATAITVEGIRHRSGLWQGQPVTSEHEVAFTVFLACPTGSSCHLLRLSQLDNPLR
;
A
#
# COMPACT_ATOMS: atom_id res chain seq x y z
N MET A 1 -10.88 -20.00 53.39
CA MET A 1 -9.81 -19.72 52.41
C MET A 1 -9.13 -21.05 52.12
N SER A 2 -9.59 -21.78 51.10
CA SER A 2 -9.16 -23.16 50.83
C SER A 2 -8.31 -23.21 49.56
N PRO A 3 -7.18 -23.93 49.54
CA PRO A 3 -6.19 -23.93 48.44
C PRO A 3 -6.67 -24.63 47.14
N THR A 4 -7.93 -25.08 47.08
CA THR A 4 -8.50 -25.83 45.97
C THR A 4 -9.06 -24.95 44.83
N ASP A 5 -9.42 -23.69 45.10
CA ASP A 5 -10.06 -22.81 44.10
C ASP A 5 -9.07 -22.22 43.06
N THR A 6 -7.81 -22.04 43.42
CA THR A 6 -6.80 -21.42 42.54
C THR A 6 -6.32 -22.36 41.42
N LEU A 7 -6.29 -23.67 41.68
CA LEU A 7 -5.91 -24.70 40.70
C LEU A 7 -6.99 -24.90 39.62
N SER A 8 -8.27 -24.76 40.00
CA SER A 8 -9.41 -24.83 39.07
C SER A 8 -9.39 -23.68 38.07
N ARG A 9 -9.16 -22.45 38.55
CA ARG A 9 -9.06 -21.25 37.70
C ARG A 9 -7.90 -21.31 36.71
N ARG A 10 -6.73 -21.81 37.16
CA ARG A 10 -5.55 -21.95 36.30
C ARG A 10 -5.75 -23.02 35.21
N ARG A 11 -6.43 -24.13 35.52
CA ARG A 11 -6.80 -25.14 34.50
C ARG A 11 -7.79 -24.60 33.47
N LEU A 12 -8.79 -23.83 33.89
CA LEU A 12 -9.75 -23.18 32.98
C LEU A 12 -9.08 -22.21 32.00
N ILE A 13 -8.11 -21.42 32.47
CA ILE A 13 -7.35 -20.49 31.60
C ILE A 13 -6.50 -21.25 30.59
N VAL A 14 -5.83 -22.33 31.00
CA VAL A 14 -5.01 -23.15 30.09
C VAL A 14 -5.88 -23.80 29.01
N ILE A 15 -7.08 -24.30 29.37
CA ILE A 15 -8.03 -24.88 28.40
C ILE A 15 -8.55 -23.82 27.43
N ALA A 16 -8.86 -22.61 27.91
CA ALA A 16 -9.34 -21.52 27.05
C ALA A 16 -8.27 -21.06 26.04
N VAL A 17 -7.01 -20.93 26.49
CA VAL A 17 -5.89 -20.54 25.62
C VAL A 17 -5.59 -21.63 24.59
N SER A 18 -5.61 -22.89 24.98
CA SER A 18 -5.38 -24.00 24.05
C SER A 18 -6.53 -24.18 23.05
N ALA A 19 -7.78 -23.95 23.45
CA ALA A 19 -8.92 -23.91 22.54
C ALA A 19 -8.83 -22.75 21.53
N ALA A 20 -8.42 -21.55 21.98
CA ALA A 20 -8.22 -20.40 21.11
C ALA A 20 -7.09 -20.65 20.08
N LEU A 21 -5.98 -21.26 20.50
CA LEU A 21 -4.88 -21.62 19.61
C LEU A 21 -5.29 -22.68 18.57
N LEU A 22 -6.12 -23.65 18.97
CA LEU A 22 -6.67 -24.65 18.05
C LEU A 22 -7.57 -24.03 16.98
N VAL A 23 -8.42 -23.07 17.35
CA VAL A 23 -9.29 -22.36 16.40
C VAL A 23 -8.47 -21.57 15.37
N ILE A 24 -7.40 -20.89 15.82
CA ILE A 24 -6.48 -20.15 14.93
C ILE A 24 -5.79 -21.11 13.94
N LEU A 25 -5.31 -22.26 14.42
CA LEU A 25 -4.65 -23.26 13.59
C LEU A 25 -5.60 -23.88 12.54
N THR A 26 -6.87 -24.11 12.88
CA THR A 26 -7.87 -24.61 11.92
C THR A 26 -8.26 -23.56 10.87
N GLY A 27 -8.20 -22.26 11.20
CA GLY A 27 -8.50 -21.18 10.25
C GLY A 27 -7.50 -21.11 9.09
N VAL A 28 -6.22 -21.35 9.37
CA VAL A 28 -5.15 -21.35 8.36
C VAL A 28 -5.20 -22.59 7.46
N GLY A 29 -5.59 -23.74 8.01
CA GLY A 29 -5.66 -25.00 7.25
C GLY A 29 -6.76 -25.06 6.20
N VAL A 30 -7.92 -24.43 6.45
CA VAL A 30 -9.07 -24.48 5.51
C VAL A 30 -8.92 -23.46 4.37
N TYR A 31 -8.30 -22.32 4.62
CA TYR A 31 -8.08 -21.30 3.56
C TYR A 31 -6.94 -21.65 2.60
N GLY A 32 -5.95 -22.44 3.02
CA GLY A 32 -4.87 -22.91 2.14
C GLY A 32 -5.25 -24.02 1.15
N LEU A 33 -6.41 -24.67 1.33
CA LEU A 33 -6.87 -25.80 0.52
C LEU A 33 -7.83 -25.41 -0.62
N LEU A 34 -8.37 -24.19 -0.61
CA LEU A 34 -9.26 -23.67 -1.66
C LEU A 34 -8.50 -22.99 -2.82
N SER A 35 -7.22 -22.68 -2.62
CA SER A 35 -6.32 -22.16 -3.66
C SER A 35 -5.38 -23.28 -4.13
N GLY A 36 -5.89 -24.19 -4.96
CA GLY A 36 -5.14 -25.32 -5.48
C GLY A 36 -3.89 -24.91 -6.28
N PRO A 37 -2.81 -25.71 -6.27
CA PRO A 37 -1.59 -25.41 -7.00
C PRO A 37 -1.80 -25.60 -8.50
N ARG A 38 -1.63 -24.53 -9.30
CA ARG A 38 -1.56 -24.66 -10.76
C ARG A 38 -0.24 -25.36 -11.12
N THR A 39 -0.34 -26.62 -11.52
CA THR A 39 0.75 -27.35 -12.15
C THR A 39 0.98 -26.79 -13.56
N GLN A 40 2.14 -26.15 -13.79
CA GLN A 40 2.57 -25.76 -15.12
C GLN A 40 3.71 -26.69 -15.54
N ALA A 41 3.51 -27.43 -16.63
CA ALA A 41 4.51 -28.33 -17.22
C ALA A 41 5.66 -27.52 -17.86
N PRO A 42 6.90 -28.02 -17.85
CA PRO A 42 8.05 -27.30 -18.40
C PRO A 42 8.19 -27.51 -19.92
N PRO A 43 8.53 -26.48 -20.70
CA PRO A 43 9.18 -26.66 -21.99
C PRO A 43 10.70 -26.55 -21.86
N ASP A 44 11.37 -27.32 -22.71
CA ASP A 44 12.80 -27.58 -22.80
C ASP A 44 13.71 -26.34 -22.88
N ALA A 45 14.88 -26.46 -22.24
CA ALA A 45 15.99 -25.51 -22.34
C ALA A 45 16.77 -25.66 -23.65
N PRO A 46 17.37 -24.56 -24.13
CA PRO A 46 18.74 -24.63 -24.65
C PRO A 46 19.71 -23.62 -23.97
N ALA A 47 20.84 -24.18 -23.55
CA ALA A 47 22.24 -23.72 -23.35
C ALA A 47 22.62 -22.23 -23.03
N PRO A 48 23.70 -22.03 -22.23
CA PRO A 48 23.99 -20.79 -21.53
C PRO A 48 24.94 -19.86 -22.31
N SER A 49 24.75 -18.54 -22.20
CA SER A 49 25.80 -17.54 -22.41
C SER A 49 25.35 -16.18 -21.88
N SER A 50 25.86 -15.79 -20.72
CA SER A 50 26.45 -14.47 -20.46
C SER A 50 26.80 -14.38 -18.98
N SER A 51 28.10 -14.40 -18.71
CA SER A 51 28.68 -14.09 -17.41
C SER A 51 28.27 -12.67 -17.01
N ALA A 52 27.29 -12.54 -16.11
CA ALA A 52 27.12 -11.31 -15.37
C ALA A 52 28.21 -11.28 -14.30
N SER A 53 29.14 -10.31 -14.43
CA SER A 53 30.08 -9.95 -13.37
C SER A 53 29.34 -9.76 -12.03
N PRO A 54 29.95 -10.04 -10.88
CA PRO A 54 29.39 -9.65 -9.59
C PRO A 54 29.19 -8.13 -9.59
N GLY A 55 27.93 -7.69 -9.63
CA GLY A 55 27.56 -6.29 -9.56
C GLY A 55 27.98 -5.71 -8.21
N ASP A 56 28.53 -4.50 -8.29
CA ASP A 56 28.90 -3.59 -7.21
C ASP A 56 27.81 -3.55 -6.10
N PRO A 57 28.15 -3.38 -4.81
CA PRO A 57 27.14 -3.25 -3.76
C PRO A 57 26.27 -2.03 -4.07
N HIS A 58 24.99 -2.27 -4.35
CA HIS A 58 23.88 -1.32 -4.42
C HIS A 58 24.29 0.15 -4.20
N GLN A 59 24.52 0.90 -5.28
CA GLN A 59 24.30 2.34 -5.23
C GLN A 59 22.81 2.53 -4.98
N VAL A 60 22.43 2.73 -3.71
CA VAL A 60 21.10 3.22 -3.36
C VAL A 60 20.99 4.58 -4.03
N PRO A 61 20.02 4.82 -4.93
CA PRO A 61 19.84 6.15 -5.51
C PRO A 61 19.57 7.13 -4.37
N ASP A 62 20.37 8.19 -4.26
CA ASP A 62 20.18 9.27 -3.28
C ASP A 62 18.88 10.08 -3.51
N THR A 63 18.07 9.73 -4.51
CA THR A 63 16.88 10.47 -4.89
C THR A 63 15.75 9.52 -5.28
N LEU A 64 14.56 9.76 -4.73
CA LEU A 64 13.36 9.01 -5.05
C LEU A 64 12.90 9.28 -6.50
N PRO A 65 12.37 8.28 -7.21
CA PRO A 65 11.73 8.49 -8.51
C PRO A 65 10.59 9.51 -8.41
N THR A 66 10.50 10.40 -9.39
CA THR A 66 9.36 11.33 -9.50
C THR A 66 8.15 10.61 -10.10
N ILE A 67 6.95 11.07 -9.75
CA ILE A 67 5.70 10.56 -10.33
C ILE A 67 5.58 11.07 -11.77
N PRO A 68 5.48 10.19 -12.78
CA PRO A 68 5.35 10.63 -14.17
C PRO A 68 4.07 11.43 -14.39
N THR A 69 4.21 12.62 -14.97
CA THR A 69 3.06 13.43 -15.37
C THR A 69 2.34 12.82 -16.57
N THR A 70 1.01 12.93 -16.59
CA THR A 70 0.18 12.39 -17.66
C THR A 70 -1.14 13.17 -17.72
N ARG A 71 -1.84 13.09 -18.85
CA ARG A 71 -3.17 13.67 -19.05
C ARG A 71 -4.31 12.65 -18.90
N ASP A 72 -3.93 11.40 -18.70
CA ASP A 72 -4.83 10.27 -18.48
C ASP A 72 -5.09 10.11 -16.96
N PRO A 73 -6.33 10.23 -16.49
CA PRO A 73 -6.67 10.20 -15.07
C PRO A 73 -6.37 8.84 -14.41
N GLU A 74 -6.65 7.72 -15.08
CA GLU A 74 -6.41 6.38 -14.53
C GLU A 74 -4.90 6.11 -14.44
N ARG A 75 -4.15 6.49 -15.47
CA ARG A 75 -2.69 6.38 -15.46
C ARG A 75 -2.06 7.25 -14.38
N PHE A 76 -2.58 8.46 -14.16
CA PHE A 76 -2.11 9.33 -13.09
C PHE A 76 -2.40 8.73 -11.71
N ALA A 77 -3.63 8.24 -11.49
CA ALA A 77 -4.02 7.59 -10.24
C ALA A 77 -3.16 6.35 -9.94
N ARG A 78 -2.84 5.53 -10.95
CA ARG A 78 -1.90 4.42 -10.82
C ARG A 78 -0.52 4.87 -10.34
N ASN A 79 0.06 5.87 -11.02
CA ASN A 79 1.40 6.35 -10.67
C ASN A 79 1.44 6.90 -9.22
N VAL A 80 0.39 7.60 -8.79
CA VAL A 80 0.25 8.10 -7.41
C VAL A 80 0.12 6.92 -6.43
N ALA A 81 -0.72 5.94 -6.74
CA ALA A 81 -0.93 4.77 -5.91
C ALA A 81 0.36 3.95 -5.72
N GLU A 82 1.10 3.70 -6.79
CA GLU A 82 2.39 3.01 -6.74
C GLU A 82 3.40 3.81 -5.90
N ALA A 83 3.49 5.13 -6.08
CA ALA A 83 4.40 5.98 -5.30
C ALA A 83 4.05 6.05 -3.79
N LEU A 84 2.77 6.04 -3.42
CA LEU A 84 2.34 6.01 -2.02
C LEU A 84 2.80 4.74 -1.28
N PHE A 85 2.95 3.63 -2.00
CA PHE A 85 3.26 2.34 -1.42
C PHE A 85 4.71 1.89 -1.65
N ALA A 86 5.41 2.48 -2.62
CA ALA A 86 6.79 2.15 -3.00
C ALA A 86 7.81 2.81 -2.07
N TRP A 87 7.98 2.23 -0.89
CA TRP A 87 8.96 2.71 0.07
C TRP A 87 9.84 1.60 0.64
N ASP A 88 11.03 2.00 1.10
CA ASP A 88 12.07 1.11 1.61
C ASP A 88 12.71 1.74 2.86
N THR A 89 12.52 1.10 4.01
CA THR A 89 13.06 1.58 5.28
C THR A 89 14.58 1.44 5.39
N GLY A 90 15.20 0.59 4.55
CA GLY A 90 16.63 0.38 4.43
C GLY A 90 17.36 1.39 3.54
N SER A 91 16.63 2.21 2.77
CA SER A 91 17.19 3.21 1.84
C SER A 91 17.95 4.37 2.50
N GLY A 92 17.84 4.52 3.83
CA GLY A 92 18.34 5.70 4.55
C GLY A 92 17.37 6.89 4.56
N LEU A 93 16.29 6.84 3.77
CA LEU A 93 15.24 7.85 3.73
C LEU A 93 14.24 7.70 4.89
N MET A 94 13.43 8.73 5.06
CA MET A 94 12.39 8.88 6.08
C MET A 94 11.02 9.12 5.43
N PRO A 95 9.90 8.90 6.14
CA PRO A 95 8.55 9.09 5.59
C PRO A 95 8.33 10.43 4.88
N LEU A 96 8.90 11.52 5.41
CA LEU A 96 8.76 12.86 4.83
C LEU A 96 9.39 12.98 3.44
N ASP A 97 10.44 12.23 3.14
CA ASP A 97 11.06 12.22 1.81
C ASP A 97 10.07 11.65 0.78
N TYR A 98 9.37 10.57 1.13
CA TYR A 98 8.31 9.98 0.30
C TYR A 98 7.08 10.89 0.20
N THR A 99 6.68 11.54 1.30
CA THR A 99 5.61 12.54 1.28
C THR A 99 5.91 13.64 0.26
N SER A 100 7.16 14.11 0.18
CA SER A 100 7.54 15.20 -0.71
C SER A 100 7.33 14.86 -2.20
N VAL A 101 7.56 13.61 -2.59
CA VAL A 101 7.35 13.12 -3.97
C VAL A 101 5.88 13.21 -4.37
N VAL A 102 4.98 12.81 -3.46
CA VAL A 102 3.53 12.84 -3.72
C VAL A 102 2.99 14.27 -3.69
N LEU A 103 3.48 15.12 -2.77
CA LEU A 103 3.09 16.53 -2.73
C LEU A 103 3.54 17.32 -3.97
N ALA A 104 4.63 16.91 -4.63
CA ALA A 104 5.13 17.57 -5.83
C ALA A 104 4.18 17.49 -7.03
N VAL A 105 3.25 16.53 -7.04
CA VAL A 105 2.19 16.43 -8.08
C VAL A 105 0.83 16.92 -7.58
N GLY A 106 0.78 17.54 -6.41
CA GLY A 106 -0.42 18.15 -5.85
C GLY A 106 -0.93 19.34 -6.67
N ASP A 107 -2.12 19.81 -6.30
CA ASP A 107 -2.72 21.01 -6.87
C ASP A 107 -1.73 22.19 -6.93
N PRO A 108 -1.41 22.71 -8.13
CA PRO A 108 -0.45 23.79 -8.30
C PRO A 108 -0.90 25.11 -7.67
N SER A 109 -2.21 25.30 -7.43
CA SER A 109 -2.71 26.48 -6.74
C SER A 109 -2.42 26.45 -5.23
N GLY A 110 -2.13 25.26 -4.69
CA GLY A 110 -1.84 25.03 -3.28
C GLY A 110 -3.09 24.94 -2.38
N HIS A 111 -4.31 25.05 -2.91
CA HIS A 111 -5.54 25.03 -2.10
C HIS A 111 -5.71 23.72 -1.35
N GLU A 112 -5.42 22.59 -2.01
CA GLU A 112 -5.58 21.27 -1.40
C GLU A 112 -4.34 20.79 -0.63
N GLN A 113 -3.25 21.55 -0.63
CA GLN A 113 -1.93 21.05 -0.21
C GLN A 113 -1.89 20.62 1.26
N ALA A 114 -2.54 21.37 2.16
CA ALA A 114 -2.61 21.03 3.59
C ALA A 114 -3.49 19.78 3.83
N GLY A 115 -4.62 19.68 3.13
CA GLY A 115 -5.49 18.51 3.20
C GLY A 115 -4.81 17.27 2.65
N LEU A 116 -4.16 17.39 1.50
CA LEU A 116 -3.40 16.32 0.87
C LEU A 116 -2.25 15.82 1.76
N ALA A 117 -1.49 16.72 2.39
CA ALA A 117 -0.43 16.33 3.32
C ALA A 117 -0.97 15.53 4.50
N SER A 118 -2.14 15.91 5.03
CA SER A 118 -2.85 15.16 6.05
C SER A 118 -3.26 13.78 5.55
N ASP A 119 -3.83 13.67 4.35
CA ASP A 119 -4.25 12.38 3.80
C ASP A 119 -3.05 11.44 3.61
N ILE A 120 -1.94 11.91 3.00
CA ILE A 120 -0.72 11.13 2.77
C ILE A 120 -0.15 10.57 4.08
N SER A 121 -0.23 11.33 5.18
CA SER A 121 0.25 10.87 6.49
C SER A 121 -0.46 9.60 6.98
N GLY A 122 -1.68 9.34 6.51
CA GLY A 122 -2.43 8.12 6.80
C GLY A 122 -1.98 6.88 6.00
N TYR A 123 -1.16 7.06 4.95
CA TYR A 123 -0.66 5.98 4.11
C TYR A 123 0.75 5.51 4.49
N LEU A 124 1.54 6.38 5.13
CA LEU A 124 2.91 6.09 5.50
C LEU A 124 3.01 5.65 6.97
N PRO A 125 3.96 4.77 7.34
CA PRO A 125 4.25 4.49 8.74
C PRO A 125 4.63 5.77 9.50
N SER A 126 4.28 5.82 10.80
CA SER A 126 4.79 6.88 11.68
C SER A 126 6.32 6.83 11.74
N ARG A 127 6.95 7.91 12.20
CA ARG A 127 8.41 7.96 12.35
C ARG A 127 8.93 6.85 13.26
N GLU A 128 8.22 6.56 14.35
CA GLU A 128 8.57 5.52 15.32
C GLU A 128 8.44 4.14 14.67
N ALA A 129 7.31 3.88 14.00
CA ALA A 129 7.09 2.63 13.27
C ALA A 129 8.15 2.43 12.17
N TRP A 130 8.56 3.49 11.48
CA TRP A 130 9.62 3.43 10.47
C TRP A 130 10.96 2.98 11.05
N ILE A 131 11.33 3.49 12.24
CA ILE A 131 12.57 3.11 12.94
C ILE A 131 12.53 1.62 13.33
N GLU A 132 11.37 1.13 13.78
CA GLU A 132 11.19 -0.29 14.10
C GLU A 132 11.27 -1.16 12.83
N LEU A 133 10.56 -0.79 11.77
CA LEU A 133 10.53 -1.52 10.50
C LEU A 133 11.91 -1.57 9.81
N ARG A 134 12.74 -0.55 10.00
CA ARG A 134 14.11 -0.49 9.49
C ARG A 134 14.99 -1.63 10.02
N GLN A 135 14.75 -2.12 11.25
CA GLN A 135 15.49 -3.25 11.81
C GLN A 135 15.30 -4.54 10.98
N TYR A 136 14.22 -4.59 10.21
CA TYR A 136 13.86 -5.71 9.35
C TYR A 136 14.08 -5.39 7.86
N ALA A 137 14.74 -4.28 7.51
CA ALA A 137 14.90 -3.83 6.11
C ALA A 137 13.58 -3.91 5.33
N THR A 138 12.50 -3.40 5.94
CA THR A 138 11.16 -3.55 5.40
C THR A 138 10.99 -2.73 4.12
N LEU A 139 10.53 -3.39 3.06
CA LEU A 139 10.14 -2.79 1.79
C LEU A 139 8.64 -3.00 1.55
N GLN A 140 8.00 -2.03 0.91
CA GLN A 140 6.61 -2.12 0.49
C GLN A 140 6.47 -1.71 -0.97
N TYR A 141 5.51 -2.33 -1.66
CA TYR A 141 5.01 -1.89 -2.95
C TYR A 141 3.54 -2.30 -3.11
N LEU A 142 2.91 -1.83 -4.20
CA LEU A 142 1.51 -2.11 -4.52
C LEU A 142 1.39 -2.67 -5.93
N ASP A 143 0.73 -3.82 -6.05
CA ASP A 143 0.26 -4.33 -7.33
C ASP A 143 -1.19 -3.89 -7.54
N VAL A 144 -1.39 -2.89 -8.40
CA VAL A 144 -2.73 -2.35 -8.67
C VAL A 144 -3.51 -3.29 -9.59
N THR A 145 -4.64 -3.77 -9.08
CA THR A 145 -5.51 -4.77 -9.72
C THR A 145 -6.69 -4.14 -10.47
N SER A 146 -7.22 -3.01 -9.99
CA SER A 146 -8.36 -2.33 -10.58
C SER A 146 -8.26 -0.82 -10.42
N LEU A 147 -8.79 -0.11 -11.41
CA LEU A 147 -8.89 1.35 -11.47
C LEU A 147 -10.23 1.69 -12.12
N PHE A 148 -11.06 2.48 -11.45
CA PHE A 148 -12.36 2.90 -11.99
C PHE A 148 -12.86 4.17 -11.33
N VAL A 149 -13.71 4.92 -12.02
CA VAL A 149 -14.46 6.02 -11.40
C VAL A 149 -15.58 5.41 -10.54
N PRO A 150 -15.65 5.70 -9.23
CA PRO A 150 -16.71 5.14 -8.38
C PRO A 150 -18.08 5.74 -8.74
N ASP A 151 -19.14 4.95 -8.66
CA ASP A 151 -20.49 5.37 -9.04
C ASP A 151 -20.95 6.62 -8.25
N ALA A 152 -20.66 6.68 -6.95
CA ALA A 152 -20.96 7.84 -6.12
C ALA A 152 -20.22 9.14 -6.51
N TRP A 153 -19.25 9.10 -7.42
CA TRP A 153 -18.65 10.32 -7.96
C TRP A 153 -19.69 11.18 -8.68
N ALA A 154 -20.64 10.57 -9.41
CA ALA A 154 -21.69 11.32 -10.10
C ALA A 154 -22.59 12.10 -9.13
N ASP A 155 -22.87 11.52 -7.96
CA ASP A 155 -23.61 12.17 -6.89
C ASP A 155 -22.80 13.31 -6.27
N ALA A 156 -21.50 13.10 -6.03
CA ALA A 156 -20.60 14.14 -5.52
C ALA A 156 -20.53 15.35 -6.46
N VAL A 157 -20.47 15.12 -7.78
CA VAL A 157 -20.51 16.19 -8.80
C VAL A 157 -21.84 16.94 -8.75
N THR A 158 -22.96 16.23 -8.63
CA THR A 158 -24.30 16.84 -8.56
C THR A 158 -24.49 17.70 -7.30
N GLN A 159 -23.90 17.27 -6.19
CA GLN A 159 -23.98 17.96 -4.89
C GLN A 159 -22.96 19.10 -4.73
N ALA A 160 -21.96 19.16 -5.61
CA ALA A 160 -20.92 20.18 -5.55
C ALA A 160 -21.50 21.57 -5.80
N ARG A 161 -21.07 22.56 -5.00
CA ARG A 161 -21.40 23.96 -5.23
C ARG A 161 -20.67 24.46 -6.49
N PRO A 162 -21.20 25.47 -7.19
CA PRO A 162 -20.49 26.10 -8.30
C PRO A 162 -19.09 26.55 -7.88
N GLY A 163 -18.08 26.11 -8.64
CA GLY A 163 -16.67 26.42 -8.37
C GLY A 163 -16.02 25.61 -7.24
N GLN A 164 -16.73 24.65 -6.63
CA GLN A 164 -16.15 23.77 -5.60
C GLN A 164 -15.20 22.71 -6.21
N LEU A 165 -15.53 22.19 -7.39
CA LEU A 165 -14.69 21.25 -8.12
C LEU A 165 -13.93 22.00 -9.22
N PRO A 166 -12.60 21.82 -9.34
CA PRO A 166 -11.83 22.39 -10.43
C PRO A 166 -12.18 21.74 -11.77
N ASP A 167 -11.82 22.41 -12.87
CA ASP A 167 -12.03 21.89 -14.22
C ASP A 167 -11.31 20.54 -14.42
N GLY A 168 -12.06 19.56 -14.93
CA GLY A 168 -11.54 18.21 -15.16
C GLY A 168 -11.35 17.39 -13.88
N ALA A 169 -11.97 17.78 -12.76
CA ALA A 169 -12.01 16.97 -11.55
C ALA A 169 -12.66 15.60 -11.78
N THR A 170 -12.04 14.57 -11.23
CA THR A 170 -12.55 13.20 -11.20
C THR A 170 -12.08 12.48 -9.94
N ALA A 171 -12.71 11.34 -9.64
CA ALA A 171 -12.25 10.41 -8.63
C ALA A 171 -11.92 9.07 -9.30
N ILE A 172 -10.82 8.44 -8.88
CA ILE A 172 -10.44 7.10 -9.32
C ILE A 172 -10.26 6.23 -8.08
N THR A 173 -11.12 5.22 -7.92
CA THR A 173 -10.93 4.18 -6.93
C THR A 173 -9.86 3.20 -7.42
N VAL A 174 -8.88 2.96 -6.56
CA VAL A 174 -7.77 2.05 -6.74
C VAL A 174 -7.99 0.85 -5.85
N GLU A 175 -7.94 -0.35 -6.43
CA GLU A 175 -7.87 -1.61 -5.69
C GLU A 175 -6.56 -2.31 -6.03
N GLY A 176 -5.90 -2.88 -5.04
CA GLY A 176 -4.63 -3.55 -5.26
C GLY A 176 -4.22 -4.46 -4.12
N ILE A 177 -3.09 -5.13 -4.33
CA ILE A 177 -2.46 -6.00 -3.34
C ILE A 177 -1.20 -5.28 -2.86
N ARG A 178 -1.20 -4.90 -1.59
CA ARG A 178 -0.03 -4.37 -0.90
C ARG A 178 0.89 -5.53 -0.53
N HIS A 179 2.10 -5.51 -1.08
CA HIS A 179 3.16 -6.44 -0.72
C HIS A 179 4.10 -5.77 0.26
N ARG A 180 4.47 -6.50 1.31
CA ARG A 180 5.53 -6.09 2.24
C ARG A 180 6.51 -7.23 2.41
N SER A 181 7.79 -6.93 2.30
CA SER A 181 8.89 -7.86 2.55
C SER A 181 9.83 -7.31 3.62
N GLY A 182 10.59 -8.20 4.25
CA GLY A 182 11.62 -7.84 5.21
C GLY A 182 12.45 -9.05 5.62
N LEU A 183 13.32 -8.86 6.60
CA LEU A 183 14.23 -9.87 7.15
C LEU A 183 13.91 -10.11 8.62
N TRP A 184 13.58 -11.35 8.98
CA TRP A 184 13.41 -11.79 10.37
C TRP A 184 14.50 -12.80 10.72
N GLN A 185 15.36 -12.50 11.70
CA GLN A 185 16.51 -13.36 12.05
C GLN A 185 17.39 -13.71 10.82
N GLY A 186 17.51 -12.76 9.88
CA GLY A 186 18.24 -12.96 8.62
C GLY A 186 17.52 -13.79 7.56
N GLN A 187 16.29 -14.24 7.81
CA GLN A 187 15.46 -14.96 6.85
C GLN A 187 14.43 -14.02 6.20
N PRO A 188 14.20 -14.11 4.87
CA PRO A 188 13.19 -13.30 4.21
C PRO A 188 11.78 -13.69 4.68
N VAL A 189 10.96 -12.68 4.94
CA VAL A 189 9.54 -12.82 5.24
C VAL A 189 8.73 -11.89 4.33
N THR A 190 7.55 -12.32 3.94
CA THR A 190 6.63 -11.54 3.09
C THR A 190 5.21 -11.58 3.64
N SER A 191 4.43 -10.57 3.30
CA SER A 191 3.00 -10.50 3.59
C SER A 191 2.28 -9.73 2.49
N GLU A 192 1.02 -10.07 2.27
CA GLU A 192 0.16 -9.51 1.23
C GLU A 192 -1.19 -9.14 1.83
N HIS A 193 -1.70 -7.96 1.46
CA HIS A 193 -2.99 -7.48 1.94
C HIS A 193 -3.70 -6.75 0.81
N GLU A 194 -4.98 -7.08 0.57
CA GLU A 194 -5.82 -6.27 -0.29
C GLU A 194 -6.02 -4.88 0.32
N VAL A 195 -6.00 -3.86 -0.54
CA VAL A 195 -6.26 -2.47 -0.16
C VAL A 195 -7.16 -1.80 -1.17
N ALA A 196 -7.96 -0.84 -0.70
CA ALA A 196 -8.78 0.00 -1.56
C ALA A 196 -8.83 1.45 -1.09
N PHE A 197 -8.74 2.41 -2.00
CA PHE A 197 -8.84 3.83 -1.69
C PHE A 197 -9.17 4.64 -2.94
N THR A 198 -9.53 5.91 -2.79
CA THR A 198 -9.89 6.79 -3.89
C THR A 198 -8.91 7.95 -4.02
N VAL A 199 -8.42 8.17 -5.24
CA VAL A 199 -7.60 9.30 -5.64
C VAL A 199 -8.51 10.36 -6.24
N PHE A 200 -8.59 11.54 -5.61
CA PHE A 200 -9.28 12.70 -6.17
C PHE A 200 -8.26 13.55 -6.90
N LEU A 201 -8.49 13.81 -8.18
CA LEU A 201 -7.52 14.47 -9.07
C LEU A 201 -8.24 15.36 -10.07
N ALA A 202 -7.52 16.26 -10.72
CA ALA A 202 -8.04 17.02 -11.84
C ALA A 202 -7.11 16.97 -13.05
N CYS A 203 -7.69 16.80 -14.23
CA CYS A 203 -6.99 16.80 -15.52
C CYS A 203 -7.53 17.91 -16.42
N PRO A 204 -7.08 19.17 -16.25
CA PRO A 204 -7.56 20.28 -17.06
C PRO A 204 -7.24 20.10 -18.55
N THR A 205 -8.08 20.67 -19.41
CA THR A 205 -7.82 20.64 -20.85
C THR A 205 -6.53 21.41 -21.16
N GLY A 206 -5.58 20.74 -21.81
CA GLY A 206 -4.30 21.32 -22.21
C GLY A 206 -3.13 21.00 -21.27
N SER A 207 -3.40 20.48 -20.07
CA SER A 207 -2.39 20.27 -19.03
C SER A 207 -2.38 18.84 -18.50
N SER A 208 -1.30 18.47 -17.80
CA SER A 208 -1.21 17.22 -17.04
C SER A 208 -2.13 17.24 -15.82
N CYS A 209 -2.52 16.06 -15.38
CA CYS A 209 -3.29 15.86 -14.17
C CYS A 209 -2.48 16.25 -12.93
N HIS A 210 -3.18 16.66 -11.88
CA HIS A 210 -2.63 16.93 -10.55
C HIS A 210 -3.53 16.35 -9.47
N LEU A 211 -2.91 16.05 -8.33
CA LEU A 211 -3.54 15.40 -7.19
C LEU A 211 -4.24 16.43 -6.30
N LEU A 212 -5.50 16.19 -5.97
CA LEU A 212 -6.28 17.03 -5.06
C LEU A 212 -6.23 16.44 -3.65
N ARG A 213 -6.82 15.26 -3.47
CA ARG A 213 -7.03 14.62 -2.16
C ARG A 213 -6.94 13.10 -2.29
N LEU A 214 -6.79 12.44 -1.16
CA LEU A 214 -6.90 10.98 -1.06
C LEU A 214 -8.01 10.64 -0.07
N SER A 215 -8.77 9.58 -0.33
CA SER A 215 -9.62 9.00 0.72
C SER A 215 -8.74 8.40 1.83
N GLN A 216 -9.37 7.97 2.92
CA GLN A 216 -8.67 7.11 3.87
C GLN A 216 -8.41 5.74 3.23
N LEU A 217 -7.27 5.12 3.58
CA LEU A 217 -6.96 3.74 3.20
C LEU A 217 -8.06 2.77 3.70
N ASP A 218 -8.45 1.85 2.83
CA ASP A 218 -9.52 0.86 3.03
C ASP A 218 -10.91 1.46 3.23
N ASN A 219 -11.07 2.74 2.89
CA ASN A 219 -12.32 3.47 2.91
C ASN A 219 -12.49 4.28 1.60
N PRO A 220 -12.59 3.60 0.44
CA PRO A 220 -12.82 4.27 -0.84
C PRO A 220 -14.21 4.91 -0.90
N LEU A 221 -14.36 5.88 -1.80
CA LEU A 221 -15.67 6.40 -2.20
C LEU A 221 -16.47 5.26 -2.88
N ARG A 222 -17.70 5.05 -2.43
CA ARG A 222 -18.63 4.02 -2.90
C ARG A 222 -19.96 4.63 -3.26
#